data_AF-G8RYT1-F1
#
_entry.id   AF-G8RYT1-F1
#
_cell.length_a   1.000
_cell.length_b   1.000
_cell.length_c   1.000
_cell.angle_alpha   90.00
_cell.angle_beta   90.00
_cell.angle_gamma   90.00
#
_symmetry.space_group_name_H-M   'P 1'
#
loop_
_entity.id
_entity.type
_entity.pdbx_description
1 polymer ?
#
loop_
_entity_poly.entity_id
_entity_poly.type
_entity_poly.pdbx_seq_one_letter_code
_entity_poly.pdbx_strand_id
1 'polypeptide(L)' 'MKVFVDSGRCQGHTLCSMIAPDSFELSDIDGTASPVNEVVPPDQEDAVREAVQSCPEQAISIEE' A
#
# COMPACT_ATOMS: atom_id res chain seq x y z
N MET A 1 -2.06 13.73 1.63
CA MET A 1 -2.06 12.32 2.01
C MET A 1 -0.71 11.67 1.75
N LYS A 2 -0.11 11.12 2.80
CA LYS A 2 1.04 10.22 2.73
C LYS A 2 0.63 8.79 3.05
N VAL A 3 1.29 7.81 2.46
CA VAL A 3 1.04 6.38 2.69
C VAL A 3 2.29 5.68 3.19
N PHE A 4 2.11 4.73 4.11
CA PHE A 4 3.18 3.94 4.71
C PHE A 4 2.79 2.46 4.73
N VAL A 5 3.80 1.58 4.67
CA VAL A 5 3.62 0.13 4.86
C VAL A 5 4.55 -0.35 5.98
N ASP A 6 3.98 -1.02 6.98
CA ASP A 6 4.71 -1.72 8.03
C ASP A 6 5.13 -3.11 7.52
N SER A 7 6.42 -3.24 7.18
CA SER A 7 7.01 -4.49 6.71
C SER A 7 7.04 -5.60 7.75
N GLY A 8 6.96 -5.27 9.05
CA GLY A 8 6.84 -6.27 10.12
C GLY A 8 5.45 -6.91 10.19
N ARG A 9 4.43 -6.23 9.66
CA ARG A 9 3.04 -6.72 9.58
C ARG A 9 2.69 -7.26 8.19
N CYS A 10 3.31 -6.74 7.14
CA CYS A 10 3.01 -7.15 5.77
C CYS A 10 3.33 -8.64 5.56
N GLN A 11 2.31 -9.41 5.13
CA GLN A 11 2.46 -10.85 4.82
C GLN A 11 2.34 -11.14 3.30
N GLY A 12 2.46 -10.13 2.43
CA GLY A 12 2.52 -10.33 0.98
C GLY A 12 1.22 -10.79 0.31
N HIS A 13 0.05 -10.35 0.81
CA HIS A 13 -1.27 -10.71 0.25
C HIS A 13 -1.60 -10.07 -1.10
N THR A 14 -0.76 -9.14 -1.59
CA THR A 14 -0.84 -8.46 -2.91
C THR A 14 -2.12 -7.67 -3.22
N LEU A 15 -3.09 -7.58 -2.31
CA LEU A 15 -4.34 -6.83 -2.53
C LEU A 15 -4.08 -5.35 -2.82
N CYS A 16 -3.11 -4.74 -2.14
CA CYS A 16 -2.77 -3.34 -2.34
C CYS A 16 -2.28 -3.04 -3.77
N SER A 17 -1.39 -3.86 -4.32
CA SER A 17 -0.90 -3.69 -5.70
C SER A 17 -1.93 -4.10 -6.77
N MET A 18 -2.96 -4.88 -6.42
CA MET A 18 -4.08 -5.15 -7.33
C MET A 18 -5.10 -4.00 -7.36
N ILE A 19 -5.34 -3.34 -6.23
CA ILE A 19 -6.30 -2.23 -6.09
C ILE A 19 -5.68 -0.90 -6.57
N ALA A 20 -4.45 -0.62 -6.14
CA ALA A 20 -3.72 0.61 -6.44
C ALA A 20 -2.34 0.30 -7.02
N PRO A 21 -2.27 -0.26 -8.24
CA PRO A 21 -1.02 -0.73 -8.86
C PRO A 21 0.02 0.38 -9.07
N ASP A 22 -0.41 1.63 -9.24
CA ASP A 22 0.50 2.77 -9.42
C ASP A 22 1.03 3.32 -8.09
N SER A 23 0.47 2.89 -6.95
CA SER A 23 0.84 3.38 -5.62
C SER A 23 1.63 2.37 -4.80
N PHE A 24 1.56 1.07 -5.12
CA PHE A 24 2.24 0.01 -4.39
C PHE A 24 3.05 -0.90 -5.32
N GLU A 25 4.29 -1.17 -4.91
CA GLU A 25 5.14 -2.18 -5.51
C GLU A 25 5.37 -3.34 -4.54
N LEU A 26 5.76 -4.49 -5.08
CA LEU A 26 6.07 -5.69 -4.30
C LEU A 26 7.55 -6.01 -4.43
N SER A 27 8.16 -6.37 -3.30
CA SER A 27 9.52 -6.89 -3.26
C SER A 27 9.61 -8.26 -3.91
N ASP A 28 10.51 -8.41 -4.89
CA ASP A 28 10.81 -9.70 -5.52
C ASP A 28 11.54 -10.68 -4.59
N ILE A 29 12.01 -10.21 -3.42
CA ILE A 29 12.79 -11.01 -2.47
C ILE A 29 11.88 -11.70 -1.46
N ASP A 30 10.96 -10.95 -0.86
CA ASP A 30 10.14 -11.40 0.27
C ASP A 30 8.63 -11.18 0.07
N GLY A 31 8.20 -10.60 -1.07
CA GLY A 31 6.80 -10.36 -1.39
C GLY A 31 6.14 -9.25 -0.57
N THR A 32 6.89 -8.54 0.29
CA THR A 32 6.36 -7.41 1.05
C THR A 32 6.05 -6.23 0.14
N ALA A 33 5.08 -5.42 0.52
CA ALA A 33 4.70 -4.23 -0.24
C ALA A 33 5.41 -2.97 0.26
N SER A 34 5.69 -2.05 -0.64
CA SER A 34 6.14 -0.68 -0.34
C SER A 34 5.38 0.34 -1.19
N PRO A 35 5.25 1.60 -0.73
CA PRO A 35 4.74 2.68 -1.57
C PRO A 35 5.72 2.96 -2.72
N VAL A 36 5.22 3.19 -3.93
CA VAL A 36 6.02 3.72 -5.04
C VAL A 36 6.47 5.16 -4.74
N ASN A 37 5.60 5.93 -4.08
CA ASN A 37 5.91 7.24 -3.51
C ASN A 37 5.12 7.38 -2.20
N GLU A 38 5.75 7.96 -1.17
CA GLU A 38 5.04 8.27 0.07
C GLU A 38 3.93 9.30 -0.15
N VAL A 39 4.13 10.28 -1.03
CA VAL A 39 3.13 11.32 -1.33
C VAL A 39 2.20 10.81 -2.43
N VAL A 40 0.93 10.59 -2.06
CA VAL A 40 -0.08 10.04 -2.96
C VAL A 40 -0.65 11.16 -3.85
N PRO A 41 -0.64 11.00 -5.19
CA PRO A 41 -1.30 11.93 -6.10
C PRO A 41 -2.82 12.02 -5.84
N PRO A 42 -3.44 13.21 -6.00
CA PRO A 42 -4.87 13.40 -5.75
C PRO A 42 -5.80 12.43 -6.50
N ASP A 43 -5.42 12.02 -7.71
CA ASP A 43 -6.16 11.08 -8.56
C ASP A 43 -6.00 9.60 -8.15
N GLN A 44 -5.07 9.30 -7.23
CA GLN A 44 -4.84 7.95 -6.69
C GLN A 44 -5.32 7.78 -5.24
N GLU A 45 -5.74 8.87 -4.57
CA GLU A 45 -6.03 8.81 -3.14
C GLU A 45 -7.15 7.82 -2.79
N ASP A 46 -8.20 7.73 -3.61
CA ASP A 46 -9.32 6.83 -3.35
C ASP A 46 -8.92 5.36 -3.48
N ALA A 47 -8.09 5.03 -4.49
CA ALA A 47 -7.55 3.68 -4.65
C ALA A 47 -6.63 3.32 -3.46
N VAL A 48 -5.81 4.25 -2.98
CA VAL A 48 -4.97 4.02 -1.79
C VAL A 48 -5.83 3.83 -0.54
N ARG A 49 -6.90 4.60 -0.35
CA ARG A 49 -7.84 4.41 0.78
C ARG A 49 -8.50 3.02 0.74
N GLU A 50 -8.87 2.54 -0.44
CA GLU A 50 -9.41 1.19 -0.62
C GLU A 50 -8.36 0.11 -0.33
N ALA A 51 -7.12 0.28 -0.81
CA ALA A 51 -6.02 -0.63 -0.53
C ALA A 51 -5.72 -0.74 0.97
N VAL A 52 -5.75 0.38 1.69
CA VAL A 52 -5.58 0.44 3.16
C VAL A 52 -6.64 -0.40 3.85
N GLN A 53 -7.92 -0.22 3.48
CA GLN A 53 -9.04 -0.97 4.07
C GLN A 53 -9.02 -2.46 3.72
N SER A 54 -8.46 -2.81 2.57
CA SER A 54 -8.43 -4.18 2.06
C SER A 54 -7.26 -5.01 2.60
N CYS A 55 -6.28 -4.38 3.28
CA CYS A 55 -5.13 -5.10 3.82
C CYS A 55 -5.55 -6.01 5.00
N PRO A 56 -5.44 -7.35 4.90
CA PRO A 56 -5.89 -8.26 5.96
C PRO A 56 -5.11 -8.07 7.27
N GLU A 57 -3.83 -7.71 7.15
CA GLU A 57 -2.91 -7.52 8.27
C GLU A 57 -2.95 -6.11 8.86
N GLN A 58 -3.72 -5.21 8.23
CA GLN A 58 -3.73 -3.77 8.51
C GLN A 58 -2.32 -3.18 8.56
N ALA A 59 -1.47 -3.58 7.59
CA ALA A 59 -0.08 -3.17 7.50
C ALA A 59 0.09 -1.80 6.82
N ILE A 60 -0.97 -1.20 6.29
CA ILE A 60 -0.91 0.05 5.52
C ILE A 60 -1.58 1.16 6.34
N SER A 61 -0.95 2.33 6.41
CA SER A 61 -1.50 3.52 7.08
C SER A 61 -1.38 4.76 6.20
N ILE A 62 -2.20 5.77 6.49
CA ILE A 62 -2.18 7.07 5.83
C ILE A 62 -2.10 8.21 6.85
N GLU A 63 -1.42 9.28 6.49
CA GLU A 63 -1.38 10.57 7.20
C GLU A 63 -1.82 11.70 6.25
N GLU A 64 -2.48 12.75 6.74
CA GLU A 64 -2.94 13.86 5.88
C GLU A 64 -1.84 14.83 5.47
#